data_AF-A0A7C6M4P0-F1
#
_entry.id   AF-A0A7C6M4P0-F1
#
_cell.length_a   1.000
_cell.length_b   1.000
_cell.length_c   1.000
_cell.angle_alpha   90.00
_cell.angle_beta   90.00
_cell.angle_gamma   90.00
#
_symmetry.space_group_name_H-M   'P 1'
#
loop_
_entity.id
_entity.type
_entity.pdbx_description
1 polymer ?
#
loop_
_entity_poly.entity_id
_entity_poly.type
_entity_poly.pdbx_seq_one_letter_code
_entity_poly.pdbx_strand_id
1 'polypeptide(L)'
;RTMLRKVIWKQWKTPGKRAWGLRKLGINDDLAKLTSYCGNRYEWVVRRTRVVRAISKDVLTRRGLVSCLDYYEIRHSLKVN
;
A
#
# COMPACT_ATOMS: atom_id res chain seq x y z
N ARG A 1 7.21 3.73 4.21
CA ARG A 1 6.04 3.30 3.39
C ARG A 1 5.84 1.76 3.37
N THR A 2 6.91 0.96 3.46
CA THR A 2 6.85 -0.53 3.55
C THR A 2 6.03 -1.04 4.75
N MET A 3 6.15 -0.41 5.93
CA MET A 3 5.39 -0.81 7.11
C MET A 3 3.87 -0.66 6.93
N LEU A 4 3.40 0.46 6.35
CA LEU A 4 1.98 0.68 6.07
C LEU A 4 1.40 -0.40 5.15
N ARG A 5 2.12 -0.76 4.09
CA ARG A 5 1.72 -1.84 3.19
C ARG A 5 1.68 -3.20 3.91
N LYS A 6 2.63 -3.46 4.83
CA LYS A 6 2.60 -4.66 5.69
C LYS A 6 1.37 -4.67 6.58
N VAL A 7 1.00 -3.53 7.18
CA VAL A 7 -0.21 -3.40 8.01
C VAL A 7 -1.47 -3.64 7.20
N ILE A 8 -1.62 -3.00 6.04
CA ILE A 8 -2.77 -3.21 5.12
C ILE A 8 -2.88 -4.69 4.73
N TRP A 9 -1.76 -5.33 4.40
CA TRP A 9 -1.75 -6.75 4.06
C TRP A 9 -2.13 -7.66 5.24
N LYS A 10 -1.72 -7.32 6.47
CA LYS A 10 -2.11 -8.03 7.69
C LYS A 10 -3.60 -7.85 8.00
N GLN A 11 -4.16 -6.66 7.73
CA GLN A 11 -5.59 -6.39 7.87
C GLN A 11 -6.41 -7.29 6.93
N TRP A 12 -5.88 -7.60 5.74
CA TRP A 12 -6.45 -8.60 4.84
C TRP A 12 -6.01 -10.02 5.24
N LYS A 13 -6.61 -10.53 6.31
CA LYS A 13 -6.25 -11.84 6.89
C LYS A 13 -6.54 -13.02 5.94
N THR A 14 -7.68 -13.01 5.25
CA THR A 14 -8.10 -14.12 4.37
C THR A 14 -7.71 -13.87 2.91
N PRO A 15 -7.41 -14.91 2.11
CA PRO A 15 -7.09 -14.76 0.69
C PRO A 15 -8.24 -14.08 -0.08
N GLY A 16 -9.49 -14.35 0.26
CA GLY A 16 -10.65 -13.65 -0.31
C GLY A 16 -10.62 -12.14 -0.07
N LYS A 17 -10.32 -11.68 1.16
CA LYS A 17 -10.18 -10.25 1.46
C LYS A 17 -8.99 -9.62 0.75
N ARG A 18 -7.87 -10.35 0.61
CA ARG A 18 -6.69 -9.88 -0.14
C ARG A 18 -7.04 -9.68 -1.61
N ALA A 19 -7.64 -10.67 -2.25
CA ALA A 19 -8.06 -10.58 -3.64
C ALA A 19 -9.05 -9.42 -3.85
N TRP A 20 -10.06 -9.30 -2.98
CA TRP A 20 -11.01 -8.18 -2.99
C TRP A 20 -10.33 -6.81 -2.87
N GLY A 21 -9.39 -6.66 -1.93
CA GLY A 21 -8.64 -5.41 -1.74
C GLY A 21 -7.77 -5.05 -2.94
N LEU A 22 -7.10 -6.05 -3.54
CA LEU A 22 -6.28 -5.86 -4.74
C LEU A 22 -7.12 -5.51 -5.97
N ARG A 23 -8.31 -6.12 -6.14
CA ARG A 23 -9.28 -5.78 -7.20
C ARG A 23 -9.79 -4.34 -7.06
N LYS A 24 -10.12 -3.93 -5.84
CA LYS A 24 -10.51 -2.53 -5.52
C LYS A 24 -9.41 -1.51 -5.83
N LEU A 25 -8.15 -1.94 -5.87
CA LEU A 25 -7.00 -1.12 -6.26
C LEU A 25 -6.69 -1.19 -7.77
N GLY A 26 -7.52 -1.87 -8.57
CA GLY A 26 -7.37 -1.95 -10.03
C GLY A 26 -6.37 -3.01 -10.52
N ILE A 27 -6.02 -4.00 -9.69
CA ILE A 27 -5.19 -5.13 -10.14
C ILE A 27 -6.08 -6.17 -10.84
N ASN A 28 -5.61 -6.68 -11.99
CA ASN A 28 -6.25 -7.78 -12.73
C ASN A 28 -6.58 -8.98 -11.84
N ASP A 29 -7.72 -9.63 -12.10
CA ASP A 29 -8.27 -10.68 -11.25
C ASP A 29 -7.31 -11.85 -11.02
N ASP A 30 -6.71 -12.37 -12.10
CA ASP A 30 -5.78 -13.51 -12.04
C ASP A 30 -4.56 -13.20 -11.19
N LEU A 31 -4.02 -11.98 -11.33
CA LEU A 31 -2.88 -11.54 -10.54
C LEU A 31 -3.27 -11.29 -9.09
N ALA A 32 -4.44 -10.71 -8.85
CA ALA A 32 -4.97 -10.52 -7.50
C ALA A 32 -5.15 -11.86 -6.80
N LYS A 33 -5.66 -12.88 -7.51
CA LYS A 33 -5.79 -14.25 -7.03
C LYS A 33 -4.43 -14.85 -6.71
N LEU A 34 -3.48 -14.83 -7.64
CA LEU A 34 -2.13 -15.37 -7.42
C LEU A 34 -1.41 -14.70 -6.25
N THR A 35 -1.52 -13.37 -6.14
CA THR A 35 -0.90 -12.60 -5.05
C THR A 35 -1.57 -12.87 -3.69
N SER A 36 -2.87 -13.15 -3.67
CA SER A 36 -3.62 -13.43 -2.42
C SER A 36 -3.12 -14.68 -1.68
N TYR A 37 -2.59 -15.66 -2.43
CA TYR A 37 -2.03 -16.91 -1.91
C TYR A 37 -0.55 -16.81 -1.49
N CYS A 38 0.09 -15.63 -1.59
CA CYS A 38 1.48 -15.46 -1.14
C CYS A 38 1.69 -15.65 0.38
N GLY A 39 0.61 -15.78 1.17
CA GLY A 39 0.64 -16.23 2.56
C GLY A 39 1.41 -15.27 3.49
N ASN A 40 2.31 -15.83 4.30
CA ASN A 40 3.10 -15.11 5.30
C ASN A 40 4.33 -14.39 4.73
N ARG A 41 4.53 -14.37 3.41
CA ARG A 41 5.66 -13.70 2.75
C ARG A 41 5.47 -12.18 2.69
N TYR A 42 5.22 -11.55 3.83
CA TYR A 42 4.82 -10.14 3.96
C TYR A 42 5.83 -9.19 3.33
N GLU A 43 7.12 -9.38 3.62
CA GLU A 43 8.16 -8.49 3.12
C GLU A 43 8.35 -8.61 1.61
N TRP A 44 8.29 -9.84 1.10
CA TRP A 44 8.39 -10.10 -0.32
C TRP A 44 7.19 -9.52 -1.08
N VAL A 45 5.96 -9.74 -0.59
CA VAL A 45 4.75 -9.17 -1.19
C VAL A 45 4.85 -7.65 -1.26
N VAL A 46 5.21 -7.02 -0.15
CA VAL A 46 5.23 -5.56 -0.05
C VAL A 46 6.37 -4.89 -0.80
N ARG A 47 7.46 -5.61 -1.13
CA ARG A 47 8.64 -5.05 -1.82
C ARG A 47 8.78 -5.46 -3.28
N ARG A 48 8.35 -6.65 -3.66
CA ARG A 48 8.67 -7.26 -4.97
C ARG A 48 7.47 -7.45 -5.88
N THR A 49 6.25 -7.40 -5.36
CA THR A 49 5.05 -7.64 -6.17
C THR A 49 4.38 -6.35 -6.64
N ARG A 50 3.35 -6.48 -7.49
CA ARG A 50 2.53 -5.33 -7.97
C ARG A 50 1.83 -4.58 -6.83
N VAL A 51 1.79 -5.12 -5.59
CA VAL A 51 1.30 -4.43 -4.39
C VAL A 51 2.06 -3.12 -4.12
N VAL A 52 3.35 -3.03 -4.49
CA VAL A 52 4.14 -1.80 -4.38
C VAL A 52 3.52 -0.66 -5.19
N ARG A 53 3.09 -0.97 -6.42
CA ARG A 53 2.51 -0.01 -7.37
C ARG A 53 1.05 0.26 -7.04
N ALA A 54 0.30 -0.76 -6.64
CA ALA A 54 -1.11 -0.64 -6.27
C ALA A 54 -1.32 0.20 -4.99
N ILE A 55 -0.43 0.05 -4.00
CA ILE A 55 -0.43 0.87 -2.78
C ILE A 55 0.69 1.91 -2.90
N SER A 56 0.53 2.84 -3.84
CA SER A 56 1.44 3.96 -4.07
C SER A 56 1.22 5.10 -3.06
N LYS A 57 2.14 6.07 -3.04
CA LYS A 57 1.97 7.32 -2.25
C LYS A 57 0.67 8.00 -2.66
N ASP A 58 0.48 8.17 -3.95
CA ASP A 58 -0.66 8.87 -4.55
C ASP A 58 -2.01 8.26 -4.17
N VAL A 59 -2.14 6.92 -4.21
CA VAL A 59 -3.38 6.24 -3.79
C VAL A 59 -3.67 6.45 -2.30
N LEU A 60 -2.64 6.47 -1.46
CA LEU A 60 -2.80 6.70 -0.02
C LEU A 60 -3.16 8.17 0.26
N THR A 61 -2.53 9.11 -0.44
CA THR A 61 -2.82 10.55 -0.33
C THR A 61 -4.23 10.88 -0.80
N ARG A 62 -4.71 10.28 -1.90
CA ARG A 62 -6.11 10.39 -2.34
C ARG A 62 -7.12 9.87 -1.32
N ARG A 63 -6.70 9.01 -0.38
CA ARG A 63 -7.52 8.51 0.73
C ARG A 63 -7.28 9.28 2.04
N GLY A 64 -6.63 10.43 1.98
CA GLY A 64 -6.40 11.32 3.12
C GLY A 64 -5.14 11.02 3.95
N LEU A 65 -4.29 10.08 3.53
CA LEU A 65 -3.03 9.84 4.24
C LEU A 65 -1.96 10.86 3.83
N VAL A 66 -1.69 11.80 4.73
CA VAL A 66 -0.63 12.78 4.56
C VAL A 66 0.73 12.10 4.69
N SER A 67 1.63 12.40 3.75
CA SER A 67 3.02 11.93 3.78
C SER A 67 3.79 12.74 4.83
N CYS A 68 4.48 12.06 5.77
CA CYS A 68 5.28 12.73 6.81
C CYS A 68 6.34 13.67 6.23
N LEU A 69 6.94 13.31 5.08
CA LEU A 69 7.93 14.13 4.42
C LEU A 69 7.31 15.44 3.91
N ASP A 70 6.20 15.34 3.18
CA ASP A 70 5.49 16.49 2.64
C ASP A 70 5.04 17.44 3.76
N TYR A 71 4.57 16.88 4.90
CA TYR A 71 4.25 17.66 6.09
C TYR A 71 5.47 18.40 6.66
N TYR A 72 6.62 17.72 6.74
CA TYR A 72 7.86 18.32 7.22
C TYR A 72 8.35 19.43 6.29
N GLU A 73 8.35 19.21 4.98
CA GLU A 73 8.78 20.18 3.97
C GLU A 73 7.95 21.46 4.02
N ILE A 74 6.61 21.34 4.05
CA ILE A 74 5.70 22.48 4.18
C ILE A 74 6.00 23.28 5.45
N ARG A 75 6.19 22.59 6.59
CA ARG A 75 6.43 23.28 7.87
C ARG A 75 7.84 23.84 7.98
N HIS A 76 8.82 23.23 7.31
CA HIS A 76 10.19 23.70 7.25
C HIS A 76 10.26 24.97 6.40
N SER A 77 9.68 24.98 5.19
CA SER A 77 9.68 26.16 4.31
C SER A 77 9.02 27.38 4.95
N LEU A 78 8.01 27.17 5.79
CA LEU A 78 7.33 28.24 6.54
C LEU A 78 8.16 28.86 7.67
N LYS A 79 9.22 28.18 8.14
CA LYS A 79 10.11 28.71 9.19
C LYS A 79 11.32 29.46 8.65
N VAL A 80 11.68 29.24 7.39
CA VAL A 80 12.85 29.86 6.74
C VAL A 80 12.50 31.12 5.96
N ASN A 81 11.21 31.46 5.87
CA ASN A 81 10.70 32.77 5.45
C ASN A 81 10.43 33.64 6.67
#